data_AF-A0A917JAX0-F1
#
_entry.id   AF-A0A917JAX0-F1
#
_cell.length_a   1.000
_cell.length_b   1.000
_cell.length_c   1.000
_cell.angle_alpha   90.00
_cell.angle_beta   90.00
_cell.angle_gamma   90.00
#
_symmetry.space_group_name_H-M   'P 1'
#
loop_
_entity.id
_entity.type
_entity.pdbx_description
1 polymer ?
#
loop_
_entity_poly.entity_id
_entity_poly.type
_entity_poly.pdbx_seq_one_letter_code
_entity_poly.pdbx_strand_id
1 'polypeptide(L)'
;MQGINKAKHVHLIDALLQMEILLSREQVEFACIQQTVEYRRELEDMHSNYERLLEELSGQISAYEALFSQVKVQYLSRKLKELKKEISIERPAYPMLAENIRLAHSI
;
A
#
# COMPACT_ATOMS: atom_id res chain seq x y z
N MET A 1 -7.85 -0.52 8.51
CA MET A 1 -8.30 -1.52 7.50
C MET A 1 -8.21 -2.90 8.13
N GLN A 2 -9.26 -3.71 8.07
CA GLN A 2 -9.13 -5.13 8.38
C GLN A 2 -8.57 -5.82 7.13
N GLY A 3 -7.36 -6.35 7.22
CA GLY A 3 -6.77 -7.13 6.14
C GLY A 3 -7.40 -8.51 6.02
N ILE A 4 -7.19 -9.17 4.88
CA ILE A 4 -7.55 -10.58 4.74
C ILE A 4 -6.66 -11.39 5.68
N ASN A 5 -7.27 -12.21 6.54
CA ASN A 5 -6.52 -13.05 7.47
C ASN A 5 -5.98 -14.26 6.71
N LYS A 6 -4.66 -14.27 6.45
CA LYS A 6 -3.96 -15.34 5.76
C LYS A 6 -4.22 -16.73 6.35
N ALA A 7 -4.24 -16.86 7.69
CA ALA A 7 -4.48 -18.14 8.34
C ALA A 7 -5.91 -18.65 8.08
N LYS A 8 -6.92 -17.76 8.15
CA LYS A 8 -8.30 -18.11 7.81
C LYS A 8 -8.46 -18.50 6.35
N HIS A 9 -7.76 -17.80 5.44
CA HIS A 9 -7.74 -18.14 4.03
C HIS A 9 -7.15 -19.54 3.80
N VAL A 10 -5.94 -19.81 4.31
CA VAL A 10 -5.29 -21.11 4.18
C VAL A 10 -6.17 -22.24 4.71
N HIS A 11 -6.73 -22.08 5.92
CA HIS A 11 -7.61 -23.10 6.50
C HIS A 11 -8.85 -23.38 5.62
N LEU A 12 -9.43 -22.35 4.99
CA LEU A 12 -10.58 -22.53 4.10
C LEU A 12 -10.21 -23.23 2.80
N ILE A 13 -9.06 -22.89 2.20
CA ILE A 13 -8.55 -23.58 1.01
C ILE A 13 -8.27 -25.06 1.32
N ASP A 14 -7.63 -25.35 2.45
CA ASP A 14 -7.37 -26.73 2.88
C ASP A 14 -8.66 -27.52 3.09
N ALA A 15 -9.69 -26.88 3.68
CA ALA A 15 -11.00 -27.51 3.85
C ALA A 15 -11.69 -27.80 2.51
N LEU A 16 -11.60 -26.89 1.53
CA LEU A 16 -12.14 -27.09 0.18
C LEU A 16 -11.40 -28.19 -0.58
N LEU A 17 -10.07 -28.29 -0.43
CA LEU A 17 -9.29 -29.39 -0.99
C LEU A 17 -9.70 -30.75 -0.39
N GLN A 18 -9.89 -30.81 0.93
CA GLN A 18 -10.38 -32.02 1.58
C GLN A 18 -11.80 -32.39 1.14
N MET A 19 -12.66 -31.39 0.93
CA MET A 19 -14.01 -31.57 0.40
C MET A 19 -13.99 -32.14 -1.02
N GLU A 20 -13.14 -31.61 -1.91
CA GLU A 20 -12.97 -32.11 -3.28
C GLU A 20 -12.59 -33.60 -3.30
N ILE A 21 -11.66 -34.00 -2.42
CA ILE A 21 -11.25 -35.41 -2.25
C ILE A 21 -12.41 -36.27 -1.75
N LEU A 22 -13.14 -35.78 -0.74
CA LEU A 22 -14.26 -36.52 -0.16
C LEU A 22 -15.38 -36.73 -1.17
N LEU A 23 -15.79 -35.68 -1.88
CA LEU A 23 -16.84 -35.73 -2.89
C LEU A 23 -16.47 -36.68 -4.05
N SER A 24 -15.19 -36.68 -4.44
CA SER A 24 -14.66 -37.59 -5.46
C SER A 24 -14.69 -39.06 -5.01
N ARG A 25 -14.41 -39.34 -3.74
CA ARG A 25 -14.41 -40.71 -3.18
C ARG A 25 -15.82 -41.26 -3.00
N GLU A 26 -16.74 -40.43 -2.53
CA GLU A 26 -18.13 -40.79 -2.29
C GLU A 26 -18.98 -40.81 -3.57
N GLN A 27 -18.36 -40.61 -4.75
CA GLN A 27 -19.03 -40.56 -6.06
C GLN A 27 -20.23 -39.59 -6.08
N VAL A 28 -20.08 -38.46 -5.40
CA VAL A 28 -21.09 -37.40 -5.37
C VAL A 28 -21.21 -36.76 -6.75
N GLU A 29 -22.35 -36.14 -7.02
CA GLU A 29 -22.63 -35.44 -8.28
C GLU A 29 -21.45 -34.56 -8.72
N PHE A 30 -21.08 -34.70 -9.99
CA PHE A 30 -19.99 -33.94 -10.61
C PHE A 30 -20.13 -32.43 -10.41
N ALA A 31 -21.36 -31.91 -10.36
CA ALA A 31 -21.65 -30.51 -10.10
C ALA A 31 -21.10 -30.02 -8.73
N CYS A 32 -21.19 -30.84 -7.67
CA CYS A 32 -20.66 -30.49 -6.35
C CYS A 32 -19.14 -30.43 -6.32
N ILE A 33 -18.48 -31.36 -7.05
CA ILE A 33 -17.02 -31.37 -7.20
C ILE A 33 -16.57 -30.11 -7.96
N GLN A 34 -17.23 -29.83 -9.09
CA GLN A 34 -16.93 -28.65 -9.91
C GLN A 34 -17.12 -27.35 -9.12
N GLN A 35 -18.23 -27.21 -8.39
CA GLN A 35 -18.49 -26.03 -7.57
C GLN A 35 -17.43 -25.82 -6.48
N THR A 36 -16.96 -26.91 -5.84
CA THR A 36 -15.89 -26.86 -4.85
C THR A 36 -14.57 -26.35 -5.46
N VAL A 37 -14.23 -26.83 -6.66
CA VAL A 37 -13.05 -26.39 -7.41
C VAL A 37 -13.16 -24.92 -7.81
N GLU A 38 -14.33 -24.49 -8.26
CA GLU A 38 -14.59 -23.10 -8.67
C GLU A 38 -14.42 -22.14 -7.49
N TYR A 39 -15.05 -22.43 -6.35
CA TYR A 39 -14.90 -21.58 -5.15
C TYR A 39 -13.47 -21.51 -4.64
N ARG A 40 -12.75 -22.64 -4.66
CA ARG A 40 -11.35 -22.67 -4.26
C ARG A 40 -10.51 -21.75 -5.15
N ARG A 41 -10.64 -21.88 -6.47
CA ARG A 41 -9.91 -21.03 -7.44
C ARG A 41 -10.23 -19.56 -7.26
N GLU A 42 -11.51 -19.21 -7.12
CA GLU A 42 -11.92 -17.82 -6.95
C GLU A 42 -11.33 -17.21 -5.67
N LEU A 43 -11.32 -17.96 -4.56
CA LEU A 43 -10.69 -17.51 -3.32
C LEU A 43 -9.17 -17.35 -3.43
N GLU A 44 -8.48 -18.27 -4.10
CA GLU A 44 -7.04 -18.19 -4.36
C GLU A 44 -6.69 -16.97 -5.24
N ASP A 45 -7.47 -16.72 -6.29
CA ASP A 45 -7.30 -15.58 -7.19
C ASP A 45 -7.54 -14.26 -6.46
N MET A 46 -8.63 -14.16 -5.69
CA MET A 46 -8.93 -12.97 -4.89
C MET A 46 -7.85 -12.68 -3.85
N HIS A 47 -7.35 -13.71 -3.15
CA HIS A 47 -6.27 -13.54 -2.17
C HIS A 47 -4.96 -13.12 -2.84
N SER A 48 -4.61 -13.73 -3.98
CA SER A 48 -3.42 -13.36 -4.74
C SER A 48 -3.47 -11.91 -5.23
N ASN A 49 -4.64 -11.49 -5.72
CA ASN A 49 -4.86 -10.10 -6.14
C ASN A 49 -4.75 -9.12 -4.96
N TYR A 50 -5.28 -9.49 -3.78
CA TYR A 50 -5.14 -8.71 -2.56
C TYR A 50 -3.67 -8.50 -2.16
N GLU A 51 -2.86 -9.57 -2.14
CA GLU A 51 -1.43 -9.48 -1.80
C GLU A 51 -0.68 -8.58 -2.79
N ARG A 52 -0.95 -8.71 -4.10
CA ARG A 52 -0.38 -7.82 -5.13
C ARG A 52 -0.72 -6.35 -4.86
N LEU A 53 -1.98 -6.04 -4.55
CA LEU A 53 -2.42 -4.67 -4.26
C LEU A 53 -1.76 -4.11 -3.00
N LEU A 54 -1.50 -4.94 -1.99
CA LEU A 54 -0.75 -4.52 -0.80
C LEU A 54 0.70 -4.17 -1.15
N GLU A 55 1.35 -4.96 -2.00
CA GLU A 55 2.71 -4.71 -2.45
C GLU A 55 2.80 -3.40 -3.26
N GLU A 56 1.86 -3.18 -4.19
CA GLU A 56 1.75 -1.94 -4.95
C GLU A 56 1.54 -0.72 -4.05
N LEU A 57 0.66 -0.83 -3.05
CA LEU A 57 0.42 0.23 -2.09
C LEU A 57 1.67 0.53 -1.25
N SER A 58 2.37 -0.51 -0.79
CA SER A 58 3.63 -0.38 -0.06
C SER A 58 4.71 0.33 -0.90
N GLY A 59 4.81 -0.04 -2.18
CA GLY A 59 5.70 0.62 -3.13
C GLY A 59 5.36 2.11 -3.31
N GLN A 60 4.08 2.44 -3.44
CA GLN A 60 3.63 3.83 -3.58
C GLN A 60 3.90 4.67 -2.32
N ILE A 61 3.69 4.10 -1.13
CA ILE A 61 4.01 4.76 0.14
C ILE A 61 5.52 5.03 0.22
N SER A 62 6.34 4.03 -0.09
CA SER A 62 7.80 4.17 -0.07
C SER A 62 8.30 5.23 -1.06
N ALA A 63 7.74 5.24 -2.28
CA ALA A 63 8.07 6.24 -3.30
C ALA A 63 7.68 7.66 -2.85
N TYR A 64 6.51 7.80 -2.23
CA TYR A 64 6.05 9.07 -1.66
C TYR A 64 6.99 9.57 -0.56
N GLU A 65 7.34 8.71 0.40
CA GLU A 65 8.23 9.07 1.52
C GLU A 65 9.63 9.47 1.03
N ALA A 66 10.15 8.78 0.02
CA ALA A 66 11.42 9.10 -0.61
C ALA A 66 11.37 10.49 -1.27
N LEU A 67 10.34 10.76 -2.09
CA LEU A 67 10.16 12.05 -2.74
C LEU A 67 9.93 13.17 -1.71
N PHE A 68 9.09 12.92 -0.70
CA PHE A 68 8.84 13.86 0.38
C PHE A 68 10.13 14.25 1.09
N SER A 69 10.97 13.27 1.43
CA SER A 69 12.27 13.50 2.08
C SER A 69 13.21 14.30 1.18
N GLN A 70 13.27 13.96 -0.12
CA GLN A 70 14.06 14.71 -1.10
C GLN A 70 13.61 16.17 -1.19
N VAL A 71 12.31 16.40 -1.34
CA VAL A 71 11.74 17.75 -1.47
C VAL A 71 11.95 18.55 -0.18
N LYS A 72 11.61 18.00 0.98
CA LYS A 72 11.66 18.71 2.27
C LYS A 72 13.11 18.99 2.70
N VAL A 73 13.94 17.95 2.72
CA VAL A 73 15.29 18.03 3.33
C VAL A 73 16.32 18.52 2.34
N GLN A 74 16.33 17.98 1.12
CA GLN A 74 17.42 18.26 0.17
C GLN A 74 17.17 19.53 -0.64
N TYR A 75 15.92 19.78 -1.04
CA TYR A 75 15.57 20.94 -1.85
C TYR A 75 15.12 22.13 -1.00
N LEU A 76 13.96 22.03 -0.34
CA LEU A 76 13.29 23.15 0.32
C LEU A 76 14.17 23.76 1.42
N SER A 77 14.68 22.93 2.33
CA SER A 77 15.54 23.40 3.43
C SER A 77 16.80 24.09 2.92
N ARG A 78 17.42 23.55 1.86
CA ARG A 78 18.61 24.14 1.24
C ARG A 78 18.28 25.47 0.56
N LYS A 79 17.20 25.50 -0.23
CA LYS A 79 16.80 26.69 -0.98
C LYS A 79 16.39 27.84 -0.07
N LEU A 80 15.68 27.55 1.02
CA LEU A 80 15.33 28.55 2.03
C LEU A 80 16.57 29.09 2.75
N LYS A 81 17.57 28.25 3.03
CA LYS A 81 18.86 28.72 3.60
C LYS A 81 19.63 29.61 2.63
N GLU A 82 19.65 29.28 1.35
CA GLU A 82 20.28 30.11 0.30
C GLU A 82 19.57 31.46 0.18
N LEU A 83 18.23 31.44 0.03
CA LEU A 83 17.43 32.66 -0.10
C LEU A 83 17.51 33.57 1.14
N LYS A 84 17.65 33.00 2.34
CA LYS A 84 17.87 33.79 3.58
C LYS A 84 19.20 34.57 3.55
N LYS A 85 20.21 34.11 2.80
CA LYS A 85 21.47 34.83 2.63
C LYS A 85 21.37 35.94 1.58
N GLU A 86 20.51 35.78 0.58
CA GLU A 86 20.38 36.72 -0.54
C GLU A 86 19.32 37.81 -0.31
N ILE A 87 18.24 37.47 0.39
CA ILE A 87 17.11 38.39 0.62
C ILE A 87 17.31 39.08 1.98
N SER A 88 17.72 40.34 1.94
CA SER A 88 17.76 41.22 3.11
C SER A 88 16.35 41.50 3.65
N ILE A 89 16.27 41.81 4.95
CA ILE A 89 15.02 42.10 5.70
C ILE A 89 14.24 43.27 5.08
N GLU A 90 14.96 44.21 4.45
CA GLU A 90 14.39 45.40 3.82
C GLU A 90 13.69 45.09 2.48
N ARG A 91 13.88 43.89 1.92
CA ARG A 91 13.26 43.53 0.64
C ARG A 91 11.79 43.13 0.83
N PRO A 92 10.87 43.57 -0.04
CA PRO A 92 9.45 43.22 0.02
C PRO A 92 9.16 41.70 0.00
N ALA A 93 10.08 40.88 -0.51
CA ALA A 93 9.95 39.43 -0.55
C ALA A 93 10.27 38.74 0.79
N TYR A 94 10.86 39.44 1.76
CA TYR A 94 11.30 38.87 3.03
C TYR A 94 10.17 38.25 3.89
N PRO A 95 8.98 38.87 4.03
CA PRO A 95 7.87 38.27 4.78
C PRO A 95 7.43 36.91 4.22
N MET A 96 7.40 36.79 2.90
CA MET A 96 7.05 35.53 2.21
C MET A 96 8.10 34.44 2.45
N LEU A 97 9.39 34.81 2.51
CA LEU A 97 10.48 33.90 2.86
C LEU A 97 10.38 33.44 4.32
N ALA A 98 10.13 34.36 5.25
CA ALA A 98 9.99 34.04 6.68
C ALA A 98 8.83 33.07 6.93
N GLU A 99 7.71 33.28 6.25
CA GLU A 99 6.54 32.40 6.33
C GLU A 99 6.84 31.00 5.77
N ASN A 100 7.51 30.90 4.62
CA ASN A 100 7.92 29.61 4.07
C ASN A 100 8.89 28.86 5.00
N ILE A 101 9.81 29.57 5.66
CA ILE A 101 10.69 28.97 6.67
C ILE A 101 9.88 28.43 7.85
N ARG A 102 8.88 29.17 8.32
CA ARG A 102 8.00 28.73 9.40
C ARG A 102 7.23 27.47 9.02
N LEU A 103 6.62 27.46 7.84
CA LEU A 103 5.87 26.32 7.32
C LEU A 103 6.75 25.07 7.17
N ALA A 104 7.96 25.23 6.63
CA ALA A 104 8.89 24.11 6.43
C ALA A 104 9.34 23.43 7.74
N HIS A 105 9.33 24.15 8.88
CA HIS A 105 9.64 23.58 10.20
C HIS A 105 8.41 22.99 10.92
N SER A 106 7.20 23.31 10.44
CA SER A 106 5.94 22.81 11.02
C SER A 106 5.44 21.50 10.39
N ILE A 107 5.97 21.17 9.21
CA ILE A 107 5.80 19.88 8.50
C ILE A 107 6.89 18.93 9.02
#